data_AF-A0A0L0FJH5-F1
#
_entry.id   AF-A0A0L0FJH5-F1
#
_cell.length_a   1.000
_cell.length_b   1.000
_cell.length_c   1.000
_cell.angle_alpha   90.00
_cell.angle_beta   90.00
_cell.angle_gamma   90.00
#
_symmetry.space_group_name_H-M   'P 1'
#
loop_
_entity.id
_entity.type
_entity.pdbx_description
1 polymer ?
#
loop_
_entity_poly.entity_id
_entity_poly.type
_entity_poly.pdbx_seq_one_letter_code
_entity_poly.pdbx_strand_id
1 'polypeptide(L)'
;MCMAQYERVFSTTRLPGMECDELVHLGAYETHHIAVLRKGSWFALDMFHKSGAVLRPYEIEEQLERIIEMADGLKPSVTESRIAALTAGDRTFWAEARRNHFGHGINHYSLSVIESALFCLVLDESTPENSTEEAYLNMHGTGADRWFDKSFTLIVYGNGKAGMNVEHSWADAPVVGHLWEHMCVGEAVEGCYTSAGRCVQRSREYSRTTPLPKPNHLQWSLNDAKAKAVIDQAYTSAQELISDLHLAQLCFDEFGKGLMKQFNVSPDGFLQQALQLTFYKIHKKSCLTYESAMTRTYQLGRTETVRPATAASGVFVKSMSDSAKTNKERLQLMKAACAAHVGRYRDAMSGRGVDRHLFALYVVSQGLGVESQFLKDALSEPWRLSTSQQPQKQTNIWEPQGRHQHLVCSGGGFGPVTDDGYGVSYMVAGEDLCFFHVSSKRSCSETDSVKFGEVLFESLREIREMFYDATSTEDE
;
A
#
# COMPACT_ATOMS: atom_id res chain seq x y z
N MET A 1 5.53 -21.99 0.95
CA MET A 1 5.91 -20.59 1.22
C MET A 1 5.66 -20.29 2.70
N CYS A 2 6.46 -19.42 3.32
CA CYS A 2 6.31 -18.97 4.70
C CYS A 2 4.99 -18.19 4.87
N MET A 3 4.30 -18.44 5.99
CA MET A 3 2.99 -17.85 6.32
C MET A 3 3.04 -16.85 7.49
N ALA A 4 4.22 -16.60 8.07
CA ALA A 4 4.37 -15.76 9.26
C ALA A 4 3.82 -14.33 9.11
N GLN A 5 3.82 -13.78 7.90
CA GLN A 5 3.22 -12.47 7.62
C GLN A 5 1.70 -12.46 7.82
N TYR A 6 1.00 -13.58 7.56
CA TYR A 6 -0.47 -13.68 7.70
C TYR A 6 -0.91 -13.68 9.16
N GLU A 7 -0.10 -14.23 10.06
CA GLU A 7 -0.39 -14.23 11.50
C GLU A 7 -0.43 -12.80 12.06
N ARG A 8 0.30 -11.86 11.44
CA ARG A 8 0.45 -10.48 11.90
C ARG A 8 -0.54 -9.49 11.28
N VAL A 9 -1.48 -9.95 10.45
CA VAL A 9 -2.46 -9.05 9.80
C VAL A 9 -3.29 -8.28 10.83
N PHE A 10 -3.81 -8.98 11.81
CA PHE A 10 -4.65 -8.43 12.87
C PHE A 10 -3.87 -8.30 14.18
N SER A 11 -4.35 -7.44 15.08
CA SER A 11 -3.80 -7.26 16.43
C SER A 11 -2.33 -6.82 16.45
N THR A 12 -1.89 -6.17 15.38
CA THR A 12 -0.51 -5.70 15.22
C THR A 12 -0.46 -4.19 15.15
N THR A 13 0.49 -3.59 15.87
CA THR A 13 0.73 -2.14 15.89
C THR A 13 2.22 -1.89 15.98
N ARG A 14 2.69 -0.90 15.23
CA ARG A 14 4.05 -0.37 15.32
C ARG A 14 4.10 0.75 16.36
N LEU A 15 4.66 0.48 17.53
CA LEU A 15 4.83 1.47 18.58
C LEU A 15 6.04 2.36 18.29
N PRO A 16 5.94 3.69 18.44
CA PRO A 16 7.06 4.58 18.24
C PRO A 16 8.11 4.42 19.35
N GLY A 17 9.39 4.42 18.98
CA GLY A 17 10.51 4.41 19.94
C GLY A 17 11.45 5.59 19.76
N MET A 18 12.24 5.90 20.79
CA MET A 18 13.20 7.03 20.76
C MET A 18 14.38 6.77 19.80
N GLU A 19 14.74 5.50 19.60
CA GLU A 19 15.85 5.08 18.72
C GLU A 19 15.36 4.12 17.63
N CYS A 20 14.47 3.20 18.00
CA CYS A 20 13.91 2.21 17.10
C CYS A 20 12.46 1.91 17.51
N ASP A 21 11.57 1.85 16.54
CA ASP A 21 10.17 1.46 16.74
C ASP A 21 10.07 -0.04 17.06
N GLU A 22 8.98 -0.43 17.73
CA GLU A 22 8.69 -1.81 18.07
C GLU A 22 7.44 -2.31 17.34
N LEU A 23 7.55 -3.45 16.65
CA LEU A 23 6.39 -4.12 16.10
C LEU A 23 5.77 -5.05 17.15
N VAL A 24 4.64 -4.64 17.73
CA VAL A 24 3.91 -5.40 18.74
C VAL A 24 2.77 -6.16 18.07
N HIS A 25 2.69 -7.46 18.34
CA HIS A 25 1.61 -8.33 17.89
C HIS A 25 1.02 -9.06 19.10
N LEU A 26 -0.29 -8.90 19.32
CA LEU A 26 -1.01 -9.57 20.40
C LEU A 26 -1.57 -10.91 19.91
N GLY A 27 -1.59 -11.91 20.79
CA GLY A 27 -2.14 -13.23 20.51
C GLY A 27 -3.65 -13.23 20.26
N ALA A 28 -4.15 -14.32 19.67
CA ALA A 28 -5.51 -14.46 19.14
C ALA A 28 -6.67 -14.27 20.16
N TYR A 29 -6.38 -14.22 21.45
CA TYR A 29 -7.38 -14.08 22.53
C TYR A 29 -7.12 -12.88 23.45
N GLU A 30 -6.16 -12.02 23.10
CA GLU A 30 -5.82 -10.85 23.91
C GLU A 30 -6.66 -9.62 23.57
N THR A 31 -7.29 -9.61 22.39
CA THR A 31 -8.12 -8.50 21.92
C THR A 31 -9.37 -8.99 21.20
N HIS A 32 -10.47 -8.26 21.39
CA HIS A 32 -11.80 -8.62 20.91
C HIS A 32 -12.53 -7.44 20.26
N HIS A 33 -11.86 -6.30 20.06
CA HIS A 33 -12.49 -5.09 19.55
C HIS A 33 -11.76 -4.53 18.33
N ILE A 34 -12.47 -3.69 17.58
CA ILE A 34 -11.88 -2.79 16.59
C ILE A 34 -11.91 -1.35 17.11
N ALA A 35 -11.04 -0.50 16.59
CA ALA A 35 -11.08 0.94 16.83
C ALA A 35 -11.75 1.63 15.63
N VAL A 36 -12.84 2.35 15.88
CA VAL A 36 -13.62 3.04 14.84
C VAL A 36 -13.44 4.55 14.96
N LEU A 37 -13.07 5.22 13.88
CA LEU A 37 -12.98 6.68 13.78
C LEU A 37 -14.12 7.22 12.92
N ARG A 38 -14.86 8.19 13.47
CA ARG A 38 -15.92 8.93 12.77
C ARG A 38 -15.94 10.37 13.25
N LYS A 39 -15.91 11.34 12.33
CA LYS A 39 -15.97 12.78 12.65
C LYS A 39 -14.97 13.23 13.73
N GLY A 40 -13.75 12.69 13.70
CA GLY A 40 -12.71 13.01 14.68
C GLY A 40 -12.90 12.40 16.08
N SER A 41 -13.91 11.55 16.28
CA SER A 41 -14.17 10.84 17.53
C SER A 41 -13.84 9.35 17.40
N TRP A 42 -13.12 8.80 18.38
CA TRP A 42 -12.72 7.40 18.41
C TRP A 42 -13.67 6.56 19.26
N PHE A 43 -13.95 5.34 18.81
CA PHE A 43 -14.80 4.38 19.51
C PHE A 43 -14.13 3.00 19.56
N ALA A 44 -14.36 2.27 20.63
CA ALA A 44 -14.13 0.83 20.66
C ALA A 44 -15.43 0.09 20.32
N LEU A 45 -15.35 -0.83 19.37
CA LEU A 45 -16.44 -1.75 19.05
C LEU A 45 -16.02 -3.18 19.35
N ASP A 46 -16.62 -3.78 20.38
CA ASP A 46 -16.47 -5.20 20.67
C ASP A 46 -17.04 -6.04 19.52
N MET A 47 -16.26 -6.99 19.03
CA MET A 47 -16.60 -7.93 17.96
C MET A 47 -17.16 -9.25 18.49
N PHE A 48 -17.31 -9.37 19.81
CA PHE A 48 -17.76 -10.58 20.49
C PHE A 48 -18.89 -10.25 21.48
N HIS A 49 -19.86 -11.15 21.56
CA HIS A 49 -20.82 -11.20 22.66
C HIS A 49 -20.10 -11.49 23.98
N LYS A 50 -20.71 -11.14 25.11
CA LYS A 50 -20.20 -11.51 26.45
C LYS A 50 -20.04 -13.01 26.67
N SER A 51 -20.74 -13.83 25.88
CA SER A 51 -20.60 -15.28 25.87
C SER A 51 -19.32 -15.78 25.17
N GLY A 52 -18.57 -14.90 24.50
CA GLY A 52 -17.40 -15.25 23.68
C GLY A 52 -17.73 -15.59 22.22
N ALA A 53 -18.99 -15.53 21.80
CA ALA A 53 -19.38 -15.74 20.40
C ALA A 53 -19.11 -14.48 19.55
N VAL A 54 -18.62 -14.64 18.32
CA VAL A 54 -18.41 -13.50 17.39
C VAL A 54 -19.76 -12.85 17.05
N LEU A 55 -19.79 -11.52 16.95
CA LEU A 55 -20.94 -10.78 16.46
C LEU A 55 -21.26 -11.16 15.01
N ARG A 56 -22.53 -11.20 14.67
CA ARG A 56 -22.99 -11.49 13.31
C ARG A 56 -22.94 -10.22 12.46
N PRO A 57 -22.84 -10.34 11.12
CA PRO A 57 -22.81 -9.17 10.24
C PRO A 57 -23.91 -8.13 10.48
N TYR A 58 -25.17 -8.56 10.66
CA TYR A 58 -26.28 -7.63 10.95
C TYR A 58 -26.19 -6.99 12.35
N GLU A 59 -25.51 -7.63 13.31
CA GLU A 59 -25.27 -7.06 14.64
C GLU A 59 -24.15 -6.02 14.57
N ILE A 60 -23.11 -6.29 13.76
CA ILE A 60 -22.05 -5.31 13.47
C ILE A 60 -22.64 -4.10 12.74
N GLU A 61 -23.52 -4.31 11.75
CA GLU A 61 -24.27 -3.24 11.06
C GLU A 61 -25.02 -2.34 12.06
N GLU A 62 -25.82 -2.93 12.96
CA GLU A 62 -26.56 -2.18 13.99
C GLU A 62 -25.60 -1.39 14.91
N GLN A 63 -24.46 -1.96 15.25
CA GLN A 63 -23.46 -1.31 16.09
C GLN A 63 -22.74 -0.15 15.38
N LEU A 64 -22.49 -0.27 14.09
CA LEU A 64 -21.92 0.81 13.27
C LEU A 64 -22.95 1.95 13.08
N GLU A 65 -24.23 1.63 12.88
CA GLU A 65 -25.33 2.63 12.87
C GLU A 65 -25.34 3.42 14.18
N ARG A 66 -25.23 2.74 15.34
CA ARG A 66 -25.14 3.40 16.66
C ARG A 66 -23.90 4.30 16.78
N ILE A 67 -22.75 3.89 16.24
CA ILE A 67 -21.53 4.73 16.24
C ILE A 67 -21.75 5.99 15.41
N ILE A 68 -22.37 5.88 14.24
CA ILE A 68 -22.68 7.03 13.37
C ILE A 68 -23.61 8.00 14.12
N GLU A 69 -24.71 7.51 14.68
CA GLU A 69 -25.66 8.33 15.45
C GLU A 69 -25.00 9.02 16.66
N MET A 70 -24.17 8.28 17.40
CA MET A 70 -23.41 8.84 18.53
C MET A 70 -22.45 9.93 18.04
N ALA A 71 -21.64 9.66 17.03
CA ALA A 71 -20.65 10.59 16.51
C ALA A 71 -21.29 11.86 15.92
N ASP A 72 -22.46 11.75 15.28
CA ASP A 72 -23.19 12.90 14.74
C ASP A 72 -23.74 13.83 15.84
N GLY A 73 -24.00 13.30 17.03
CA GLY A 73 -24.36 14.07 18.22
C GLY A 73 -23.16 14.68 18.97
N LEU A 74 -21.94 14.19 18.71
CA LEU A 74 -20.72 14.67 19.34
C LEU A 74 -20.17 15.91 18.62
N LYS A 75 -19.40 16.71 19.37
CA LYS A 75 -18.65 17.87 18.87
C LYS A 75 -17.23 17.82 19.44
N PRO A 76 -16.37 16.91 18.93
CA PRO A 76 -15.00 16.83 19.43
C PRO A 76 -14.28 18.15 19.23
N SER A 77 -13.36 18.46 20.13
CA SER A 77 -12.52 19.66 19.96
C SER A 77 -11.63 19.51 18.71
N VAL A 78 -11.18 20.63 18.14
CA VAL A 78 -10.22 20.61 17.02
C VAL A 78 -8.96 19.81 17.35
N THR A 79 -8.54 19.83 18.62
CA THR A 79 -7.38 19.08 19.10
C THR A 79 -7.66 17.58 19.15
N GLU A 80 -8.83 17.19 19.63
CA GLU A 80 -9.26 15.79 19.66
C GLU A 80 -9.37 15.21 18.26
N SER A 81 -9.95 15.96 17.31
CA SER A 81 -10.07 15.52 15.92
C SER A 81 -8.73 15.40 15.19
N ARG A 82 -7.61 15.81 15.81
CA ARG A 82 -6.26 15.79 15.23
C ARG A 82 -5.32 14.80 15.89
N ILE A 83 -5.75 14.04 16.91
CA ILE A 83 -4.86 13.13 17.66
C ILE A 83 -4.13 12.15 16.73
N ALA A 84 -4.81 11.62 15.70
CA ALA A 84 -4.18 10.63 14.83
C ALA A 84 -3.00 11.19 14.01
N ALA A 85 -2.92 12.52 13.84
CA ALA A 85 -1.80 13.18 13.18
C ALA A 85 -0.45 12.94 13.88
N LEU A 86 -0.49 12.62 15.18
CA LEU A 86 0.70 12.23 15.93
C LEU A 86 1.43 11.03 15.30
N THR A 87 0.71 10.16 14.60
CA THR A 87 1.26 8.96 13.95
C THR A 87 1.82 9.21 12.54
N ALA A 88 1.61 10.39 11.96
CA ALA A 88 1.88 10.68 10.54
C ALA A 88 3.30 11.13 10.22
N GLY A 89 4.01 11.67 11.22
CA GLY A 89 5.29 12.37 11.04
C GLY A 89 6.48 11.66 11.67
N ASP A 90 7.38 12.47 12.24
CA ASP A 90 8.63 11.99 12.85
C ASP A 90 8.38 11.00 14.00
N ARG A 91 9.09 9.87 13.96
CA ARG A 91 8.88 8.74 14.88
C ARG A 91 9.36 9.05 16.29
N THR A 92 10.45 9.81 16.42
CA THR A 92 11.01 10.22 17.72
C THR A 92 10.09 11.25 18.40
N PHE A 93 9.59 12.21 17.64
CA PHE A 93 8.59 13.19 18.09
C PHE A 93 7.34 12.48 18.60
N TRP A 94 6.84 11.48 17.86
CA TRP A 94 5.70 10.69 18.30
C TRP A 94 6.03 9.90 19.57
N ALA A 95 7.19 9.24 19.66
CA ALA A 95 7.61 8.51 20.85
C ALA A 95 7.64 9.40 22.10
N GLU A 96 8.17 10.61 21.98
CA GLU A 96 8.22 11.60 23.07
C GLU A 96 6.83 12.08 23.47
N ALA A 97 6.00 12.46 22.49
CA ALA A 97 4.63 12.91 22.72
C ALA A 97 3.79 11.82 23.40
N ARG A 98 3.91 10.57 22.92
CA ARG A 98 3.27 9.39 23.51
C ARG A 98 3.62 9.23 24.98
N ARG A 99 4.91 9.27 25.31
CA ARG A 99 5.40 9.15 26.70
C ARG A 99 4.90 10.29 27.59
N ASN A 100 5.01 11.53 27.12
CA ASN A 100 4.80 12.71 27.96
C ASN A 100 3.31 13.07 28.14
N HIS A 101 2.47 12.84 27.14
CA HIS A 101 1.07 13.30 27.12
C HIS A 101 0.03 12.16 27.07
N PHE A 102 0.44 10.96 26.65
CA PHE A 102 -0.44 9.80 26.49
C PHE A 102 0.02 8.57 27.29
N GLY A 103 0.98 8.74 28.19
CA GLY A 103 1.53 7.65 29.02
C GLY A 103 0.73 7.34 30.28
N HIS A 104 -0.24 8.18 30.67
CA HIS A 104 -1.00 8.02 31.92
C HIS A 104 -2.49 8.38 31.77
N GLY A 105 -3.30 7.93 32.74
CA GLY A 105 -4.70 8.32 32.89
C GLY A 105 -5.59 7.92 31.71
N ILE A 106 -6.60 8.75 31.43
CA ILE A 106 -7.59 8.46 30.38
C ILE A 106 -6.97 8.44 28.97
N ASN A 107 -5.96 9.29 28.71
CA ASN A 107 -5.25 9.30 27.42
C ASN A 107 -4.53 7.98 27.15
N HIS A 108 -3.87 7.42 28.17
CA HIS A 108 -3.24 6.12 28.07
C HIS A 108 -4.24 5.00 27.83
N TYR A 109 -5.37 5.01 28.55
CA TYR A 109 -6.43 4.05 28.34
C TYR A 109 -6.93 4.10 26.89
N SER A 110 -7.33 5.29 26.40
CA SER A 110 -7.84 5.45 25.03
C SER A 110 -6.81 5.10 23.96
N LEU A 111 -5.54 5.48 24.15
CA LEU A 111 -4.45 5.08 23.26
C LEU A 111 -4.26 3.56 23.25
N SER A 112 -4.23 2.92 24.42
CA SER A 112 -4.06 1.46 24.52
C SER A 112 -5.19 0.68 23.85
N VAL A 113 -6.41 1.22 23.84
CA VAL A 113 -7.54 0.63 23.12
C VAL A 113 -7.33 0.69 21.60
N ILE A 114 -6.80 1.79 21.06
CA ILE A 114 -6.48 1.89 19.62
C ILE A 114 -5.33 0.94 19.27
N GLU A 115 -4.25 0.96 20.05
CA GLU A 115 -3.06 0.15 19.81
C GLU A 115 -3.37 -1.36 19.87
N SER A 116 -4.22 -1.80 20.80
CA SER A 116 -4.60 -3.21 20.96
C SER A 116 -5.73 -3.68 20.04
N ALA A 117 -6.37 -2.80 19.28
CA ALA A 117 -7.48 -3.17 18.39
C ALA A 117 -7.08 -4.25 17.36
N LEU A 118 -8.03 -5.04 16.87
CA LEU A 118 -7.79 -5.98 15.78
C LEU A 118 -7.31 -5.24 14.52
N PHE A 119 -7.96 -4.13 14.19
CA PHE A 119 -7.63 -3.18 13.13
C PHE A 119 -8.37 -1.85 13.39
N CYS A 120 -8.04 -0.82 12.61
CA CYS A 120 -8.75 0.45 12.63
C CYS A 120 -9.77 0.53 11.49
N LEU A 121 -10.96 1.07 11.75
CA LEU A 121 -11.99 1.36 10.76
C LEU A 121 -12.26 2.87 10.73
N VAL A 122 -12.19 3.48 9.55
CA VAL A 122 -12.57 4.88 9.35
C VAL A 122 -13.87 4.93 8.57
N LEU A 123 -14.89 5.55 9.17
CA LEU A 123 -16.15 5.88 8.53
C LEU A 123 -16.05 7.31 7.99
N ASP A 124 -15.50 7.45 6.79
CA ASP A 124 -15.11 8.71 6.17
C ASP A 124 -16.33 9.42 5.53
N GLU A 125 -16.38 10.76 5.60
CA GLU A 125 -17.45 11.56 4.99
C GLU A 125 -17.17 11.92 3.54
N SER A 126 -15.92 11.84 3.14
CA SER A 126 -15.53 12.12 1.76
C SER A 126 -16.18 11.13 0.79
N THR A 127 -16.39 11.61 -0.43
CA THR A 127 -16.99 10.85 -1.52
C THR A 127 -16.08 10.96 -2.74
N PRO A 128 -14.97 10.19 -2.81
CA PRO A 128 -13.99 10.34 -3.88
C PRO A 128 -14.61 10.18 -5.26
N GLU A 129 -14.46 11.19 -6.10
CA GLU A 129 -15.09 11.30 -7.42
C GLU A 129 -14.29 10.56 -8.49
N ASN A 130 -12.97 10.48 -8.32
CA ASN A 130 -12.07 9.78 -9.25
C ASN A 130 -11.04 8.92 -8.51
N SER A 131 -10.35 8.06 -9.26
CA SER A 131 -9.40 7.08 -8.70
C SER A 131 -8.14 7.69 -8.12
N THR A 132 -7.69 8.85 -8.61
CA THR A 132 -6.52 9.55 -8.06
C THR A 132 -6.86 10.19 -6.71
N GLU A 133 -8.02 10.83 -6.60
CA GLU A 133 -8.54 11.34 -5.32
C GLU A 133 -8.68 10.23 -4.29
N GLU A 134 -9.25 9.09 -4.70
CA GLU A 134 -9.36 7.90 -3.86
C GLU A 134 -7.98 7.39 -3.39
N ALA A 135 -6.97 7.41 -4.26
CA ALA A 135 -5.61 7.03 -3.91
C ALA A 135 -4.97 7.99 -2.88
N TYR A 136 -5.18 9.31 -3.00
CA TYR A 136 -4.74 10.26 -1.98
C TYR A 136 -5.43 10.00 -0.62
N LEU A 137 -6.75 9.82 -0.62
CA LEU A 137 -7.52 9.55 0.59
C LEU A 137 -7.13 8.22 1.26
N ASN A 138 -6.85 7.18 0.48
CA ASN A 138 -6.36 5.90 0.98
C ASN A 138 -4.94 6.02 1.56
N MET A 139 -4.08 6.84 0.93
CA MET A 139 -2.67 6.96 1.32
C MET A 139 -2.49 7.77 2.61
N HIS A 140 -3.17 8.91 2.76
CA HIS A 140 -2.96 9.79 3.92
C HIS A 140 -4.23 10.44 4.48
N GLY A 141 -5.37 10.36 3.78
CA GLY A 141 -6.60 11.04 4.21
C GLY A 141 -6.38 12.54 4.43
N THR A 142 -6.91 13.06 5.52
CA THR A 142 -6.65 14.45 5.97
C THR A 142 -5.37 14.59 6.79
N GLY A 143 -4.63 13.49 7.03
CA GLY A 143 -3.49 13.44 7.95
C GLY A 143 -3.90 13.39 9.42
N ALA A 144 -5.19 13.51 9.73
CA ALA A 144 -5.74 13.44 11.08
C ALA A 144 -6.74 12.29 11.29
N ASP A 145 -7.01 11.53 10.24
CA ASP A 145 -8.06 10.52 10.16
C ASP A 145 -7.54 9.14 9.76
N ARG A 146 -6.24 8.90 9.90
CA ARG A 146 -5.58 7.61 9.71
C ARG A 146 -4.72 7.33 10.94
N TRP A 147 -4.76 6.10 11.45
CA TRP A 147 -3.85 5.67 12.50
C TRP A 147 -2.71 4.87 11.87
N PHE A 148 -1.65 5.57 11.48
CA PHE A 148 -0.58 5.01 10.63
C PHE A 148 0.27 3.93 11.32
N ASP A 149 0.18 3.82 12.64
CA ASP A 149 0.84 2.78 13.42
C ASP A 149 0.11 1.42 13.38
N LYS A 150 -1.19 1.41 13.08
CA LYS A 150 -1.96 0.16 13.04
C LYS A 150 -1.56 -0.65 11.82
N SER A 151 -1.50 -1.98 11.94
CA SER A 151 -1.20 -2.88 10.81
C SER A 151 -1.95 -2.50 9.54
N PHE A 152 -3.24 -2.22 9.67
CA PHE A 152 -4.01 -1.54 8.64
C PHE A 152 -5.19 -0.74 9.21
N THR A 153 -5.60 0.25 8.43
CA THR A 153 -6.85 0.99 8.59
C THR A 153 -7.74 0.70 7.38
N LEU A 154 -8.90 0.09 7.60
CA LEU A 154 -9.97 -0.04 6.61
C LEU A 154 -10.72 1.29 6.52
N ILE A 155 -10.94 1.80 5.31
CA ILE A 155 -11.57 3.09 5.07
C ILE A 155 -12.83 2.85 4.26
N VAL A 156 -13.97 3.35 4.74
CA VAL A 156 -15.26 3.29 4.03
C VAL A 156 -15.79 4.70 3.85
N TYR A 157 -15.98 5.09 2.59
CA TYR A 157 -16.38 6.44 2.18
C TYR A 157 -17.90 6.60 2.16
N GLY A 158 -18.39 7.84 2.20
CA GLY A 158 -19.83 8.15 2.22
C GLY A 158 -20.59 7.68 0.98
N ASN A 159 -19.89 7.42 -0.13
CA ASN A 159 -20.46 6.87 -1.36
C ASN A 159 -20.35 5.33 -1.46
N GLY A 160 -19.93 4.65 -0.39
CA GLY A 160 -19.81 3.19 -0.32
C GLY A 160 -18.53 2.61 -0.94
N LYS A 161 -17.66 3.45 -1.52
CA LYS A 161 -16.30 3.01 -1.89
C LYS A 161 -15.51 2.66 -0.64
N ALA A 162 -14.50 1.81 -0.79
CA ALA A 162 -13.63 1.42 0.30
C ALA A 162 -12.17 1.28 -0.15
N GLY A 163 -11.25 1.43 0.79
CA GLY A 163 -9.82 1.21 0.58
C GLY A 163 -9.10 0.91 1.89
N MET A 164 -7.77 0.85 1.83
CA MET A 164 -6.94 0.55 3.00
C MET A 164 -5.70 1.43 3.06
N ASN A 165 -5.33 1.83 4.27
CA ASN A 165 -3.99 2.29 4.63
C ASN A 165 -3.27 1.17 5.39
N VAL A 166 -1.98 0.94 5.13
CA VAL A 166 -1.26 -0.23 5.68
C VAL A 166 0.12 0.17 6.17
N GLU A 167 0.43 -0.20 7.42
CA GLU A 167 1.79 -0.09 7.98
C GLU A 167 2.66 -1.22 7.42
N HIS A 168 3.85 -0.91 6.91
CA HIS A 168 4.59 -1.86 6.05
C HIS A 168 5.53 -2.82 6.82
N SER A 169 5.82 -2.56 8.10
CA SER A 169 6.81 -3.34 8.86
C SER A 169 6.40 -4.80 9.08
N TRP A 170 5.09 -5.11 9.10
CA TRP A 170 4.61 -6.48 9.38
C TRP A 170 4.50 -7.38 8.14
N ALA A 171 4.18 -6.85 6.95
CA ALA A 171 4.02 -7.63 5.72
C ALA A 171 4.26 -6.87 4.41
N ASP A 172 4.34 -7.63 3.32
CA ASP A 172 4.46 -7.18 1.94
C ASP A 172 3.11 -7.18 1.21
N ALA A 173 3.00 -6.38 0.14
CA ALA A 173 1.75 -6.14 -0.59
C ALA A 173 0.92 -7.39 -0.97
N PRO A 174 1.50 -8.54 -1.37
CA PRO A 174 0.71 -9.73 -1.71
C PRO A 174 -0.13 -10.29 -0.54
N VAL A 175 0.31 -10.12 0.71
CA VAL A 175 -0.45 -10.55 1.89
C VAL A 175 -1.68 -9.66 2.09
N VAL A 176 -1.53 -8.36 1.86
CA VAL A 176 -2.63 -7.39 1.87
C VAL A 176 -3.59 -7.63 0.71
N GLY A 177 -3.07 -7.87 -0.50
CA GLY A 177 -3.87 -8.21 -1.67
C GLY A 177 -4.70 -9.47 -1.45
N HIS A 178 -4.14 -10.48 -0.79
CA HIS A 178 -4.90 -11.66 -0.36
C HIS A 178 -6.03 -11.31 0.62
N LEU A 179 -5.76 -10.50 1.65
CA LEU A 179 -6.79 -10.05 2.58
C LEU A 179 -7.93 -9.32 1.86
N TRP A 180 -7.58 -8.36 0.99
CA TRP A 180 -8.55 -7.58 0.22
C TRP A 180 -9.42 -8.46 -0.66
N GLU A 181 -8.81 -9.37 -1.44
CA GLU A 181 -9.56 -10.28 -2.28
C GLU A 181 -10.45 -11.22 -1.47
N HIS A 182 -9.91 -11.83 -0.40
CA HIS A 182 -10.67 -12.77 0.42
C HIS A 182 -11.90 -12.11 1.04
N MET A 183 -11.78 -10.88 1.51
CA MET A 183 -12.88 -10.14 2.15
C MET A 183 -13.83 -9.54 1.12
N CYS A 184 -13.37 -8.57 0.33
CA CYS A 184 -14.24 -7.77 -0.54
C CYS A 184 -14.84 -8.59 -1.68
N VAL A 185 -14.05 -9.48 -2.28
CA VAL A 185 -14.55 -10.33 -3.36
C VAL A 185 -15.37 -11.48 -2.81
N GLY A 186 -14.97 -12.07 -1.67
CA GLY A 186 -15.74 -13.09 -0.97
C GLY A 186 -17.16 -12.63 -0.65
N GLU A 187 -17.31 -11.45 -0.03
CA GLU A 187 -18.63 -10.91 0.33
C GLU A 187 -19.52 -10.65 -0.89
N ALA A 188 -18.96 -10.09 -1.97
CA ALA A 188 -19.70 -9.84 -3.21
C ALA A 188 -20.16 -11.15 -3.87
N VAL A 189 -19.31 -12.18 -3.87
CA VAL A 189 -19.62 -13.49 -4.46
C VAL A 189 -20.63 -14.27 -3.61
N GLU A 190 -20.55 -14.16 -2.29
CA GLU A 190 -21.43 -14.90 -1.37
C GLU A 190 -22.85 -14.32 -1.28
N GLY A 191 -23.09 -13.08 -1.71
CA GLY A 191 -24.41 -12.45 -1.61
C GLY A 191 -24.76 -12.15 -0.14
N CYS A 192 -23.89 -11.42 0.55
CA CYS A 192 -24.04 -11.07 1.96
C CYS A 192 -25.06 -9.96 2.23
N TYR A 193 -25.54 -9.27 1.19
CA TYR A 193 -26.38 -8.08 1.30
C TYR A 193 -27.70 -8.22 0.54
N THR A 194 -28.76 -7.63 1.08
CA THR A 194 -30.06 -7.46 0.41
C THR A 194 -29.98 -6.38 -0.66
N SER A 195 -31.01 -6.25 -1.51
CA SER A 195 -31.09 -5.17 -2.51
C SER A 195 -31.12 -3.76 -1.89
N ALA A 196 -31.47 -3.65 -0.61
CA ALA A 196 -31.41 -2.40 0.16
C ALA A 196 -30.03 -2.15 0.81
N GLY A 197 -29.02 -2.97 0.52
CA GLY A 197 -27.69 -2.87 1.11
C GLY A 197 -27.58 -3.42 2.53
N ARG A 198 -28.65 -3.99 3.09
CA ARG A 198 -28.66 -4.53 4.46
C ARG A 198 -28.04 -5.92 4.55
N CYS A 199 -27.31 -6.21 5.62
CA CYS A 199 -26.78 -7.55 5.89
C CYS A 199 -27.90 -8.62 5.88
N VAL A 200 -27.69 -9.72 5.14
CA VAL A 200 -28.66 -10.82 5.06
C VAL A 200 -28.67 -11.62 6.36
N GLN A 201 -29.84 -11.74 6.98
CA GLN A 201 -30.02 -12.58 8.16
C GLN A 201 -30.21 -14.05 7.75
N ARG A 202 -29.12 -14.82 7.71
CA ARG A 202 -29.13 -16.25 7.28
C ARG A 202 -29.64 -17.24 8.34
N SER A 203 -29.76 -16.84 9.61
CA SER A 203 -30.27 -17.70 10.70
C SER A 203 -31.52 -17.10 11.36
N ARG A 204 -32.58 -17.91 11.47
CA ARG A 204 -33.77 -17.62 12.28
C ARG A 204 -33.60 -17.98 13.77
N GLU A 205 -32.53 -18.67 14.15
CA GLU A 205 -32.49 -19.47 15.39
C GLU A 205 -31.95 -18.77 16.64
N TYR A 206 -31.47 -17.53 16.56
CA TYR A 206 -31.05 -16.81 17.77
C TYR A 206 -31.96 -15.61 18.01
N SER A 207 -32.64 -15.67 19.14
CA SER A 207 -33.50 -14.61 19.63
C SER A 207 -32.67 -13.33 19.85
N ARG A 208 -33.20 -12.18 19.42
CA ARG A 208 -32.67 -10.82 19.68
C ARG A 208 -32.60 -10.45 21.18
N THR A 209 -32.70 -11.42 22.07
CA THR A 209 -32.79 -11.23 23.52
C THR A 209 -31.44 -11.05 24.19
N THR A 210 -30.32 -11.31 23.52
CA THR A 210 -28.99 -11.02 24.06
C THR A 210 -28.64 -9.55 23.77
N PRO A 211 -28.47 -8.69 24.79
CA PRO A 211 -28.12 -7.29 24.56
C PRO A 211 -26.74 -7.17 23.91
N LEU A 212 -26.67 -6.43 22.80
CA LEU A 212 -25.39 -6.12 22.15
C LEU A 212 -24.53 -5.21 23.05
N PRO A 213 -23.21 -5.41 23.09
CA PRO A 213 -22.30 -4.52 23.82
C PRO A 213 -22.39 -3.09 23.25
N LYS A 214 -22.50 -2.06 24.08
CA LYS A 214 -22.56 -0.68 23.59
C LYS A 214 -21.17 -0.23 23.10
N PRO A 215 -21.05 0.44 21.94
CA PRO A 215 -19.78 1.03 21.53
C PRO A 215 -19.27 2.02 22.58
N ASN A 216 -17.99 1.94 22.90
CA ASN A 216 -17.36 2.79 23.92
C ASN A 216 -16.70 4.00 23.25
N HIS A 217 -17.23 5.20 23.48
CA HIS A 217 -16.59 6.45 23.03
C HIS A 217 -15.31 6.70 23.84
N LEU A 218 -14.17 6.78 23.16
CA LEU A 218 -12.87 7.03 23.78
C LEU A 218 -12.75 8.50 24.15
N GLN A 219 -12.32 8.77 25.38
CA GLN A 219 -12.24 10.12 25.92
C GLN A 219 -10.79 10.58 26.06
N TRP A 220 -10.56 11.87 25.88
CA TRP A 220 -9.22 12.43 25.94
C TRP A 220 -9.18 13.62 26.92
N SER A 221 -8.16 13.66 27.75
CA SER A 221 -7.81 14.80 28.59
C SER A 221 -6.81 15.68 27.84
N LEU A 222 -7.32 16.69 27.12
CA LEU A 222 -6.55 17.57 26.23
C LEU A 222 -6.53 19.03 26.72
N ASN A 223 -6.81 19.25 28.01
CA ASN A 223 -6.83 20.60 28.60
C ASN A 223 -5.42 21.18 28.81
N ASP A 224 -4.39 20.34 28.73
CA ASP A 224 -2.99 20.75 28.79
C ASP A 224 -2.58 21.46 27.49
N ALA A 225 -2.13 22.71 27.60
CA ALA A 225 -1.64 23.51 26.48
C ALA A 225 -0.46 22.85 25.76
N LYS A 226 0.38 22.07 26.46
CA LYS A 226 1.51 21.37 25.83
C LYS A 226 1.04 20.23 24.94
N ALA A 227 0.12 19.39 25.43
CA ALA A 227 -0.47 18.32 24.64
C ALA A 227 -1.13 18.87 23.35
N LYS A 228 -1.85 19.99 23.48
CA LYS A 228 -2.47 20.67 22.34
C LYS A 228 -1.44 21.16 21.31
N ALA A 229 -0.36 21.82 21.77
CA ALA A 229 0.70 22.32 20.89
C ALA A 229 1.40 21.18 20.13
N VAL A 230 1.65 20.05 20.80
CA VAL A 230 2.28 18.87 20.20
C VAL A 230 1.39 18.26 19.11
N ILE A 231 0.08 18.16 19.35
CA ILE A 231 -0.90 17.67 18.35
C ILE A 231 -0.97 18.62 17.15
N ASP A 232 -1.03 19.94 17.39
CA ASP A 232 -1.08 20.92 16.30
C ASP A 232 0.22 20.91 15.46
N GLN A 233 1.39 20.73 16.10
CA GLN A 233 2.67 20.59 15.39
C GLN A 233 2.73 19.32 14.54
N ALA A 234 2.26 18.18 15.07
CA ALA A 234 2.15 16.95 14.30
C ALA A 234 1.22 17.11 13.10
N TYR A 235 0.06 17.76 13.29
CA TYR A 235 -0.86 18.04 12.22
C TYR A 235 -0.25 18.95 11.13
N THR A 236 0.45 20.02 11.51
CA THR A 236 1.18 20.86 10.55
C THR A 236 2.20 20.05 9.75
N SER A 237 2.98 19.20 10.42
CA SER A 237 3.98 18.34 9.75
C SER A 237 3.30 17.36 8.78
N ALA A 238 2.16 16.78 9.16
CA ALA A 238 1.37 15.93 8.29
C ALA A 238 0.86 16.68 7.06
N GLN A 239 0.36 17.92 7.23
CA GLN A 239 -0.08 18.75 6.10
C GLN A 239 1.08 19.11 5.16
N GLU A 240 2.28 19.38 5.68
CA GLU A 240 3.47 19.63 4.85
C GLU A 240 3.80 18.41 3.98
N LEU A 241 3.85 17.21 4.58
CA LEU A 241 4.08 15.95 3.86
C LEU A 241 3.00 15.69 2.78
N ILE A 242 1.73 15.89 3.13
CA ILE A 242 0.60 15.73 2.20
C ILE A 242 0.70 16.72 1.05
N SER A 243 1.00 17.99 1.35
CA SER A 243 1.09 19.05 0.35
C SER A 243 2.24 18.82 -0.64
N ASP A 244 3.30 18.15 -0.21
CA ASP A 244 4.46 17.85 -1.06
C ASP A 244 4.29 16.58 -1.89
N LEU A 245 3.29 15.74 -1.61
CA LEU A 245 3.03 14.55 -2.41
C LEU A 245 2.38 14.91 -3.76
N HIS A 246 2.93 14.38 -4.84
CA HIS A 246 2.30 14.33 -6.15
C HIS A 246 2.00 12.89 -6.54
N LEU A 247 0.74 12.51 -6.67
CA LEU A 247 0.27 11.16 -6.98
C LEU A 247 -0.65 11.17 -8.20
N ALA A 248 -0.49 10.17 -9.07
CA ALA A 248 -1.38 9.87 -10.17
C ALA A 248 -1.73 8.37 -10.18
N GLN A 249 -3.03 8.06 -10.11
CA GLN A 249 -3.56 6.71 -10.34
C GLN A 249 -4.00 6.62 -11.80
N LEU A 250 -3.43 5.68 -12.53
CA LEU A 250 -3.59 5.54 -13.98
C LEU A 250 -4.20 4.17 -14.31
N CYS A 251 -5.12 4.18 -15.28
CA CYS A 251 -5.73 2.99 -15.85
C CYS A 251 -5.32 2.90 -17.32
N PHE A 252 -4.65 1.80 -17.68
CA PHE A 252 -4.26 1.51 -19.06
C PHE A 252 -5.05 0.29 -19.54
N ASP A 253 -6.02 0.54 -20.42
CA ASP A 253 -7.00 -0.44 -20.90
C ASP A 253 -6.84 -0.78 -22.40
N GLU A 254 -5.71 -0.39 -23.01
CA GLU A 254 -5.42 -0.70 -24.42
C GLU A 254 -4.85 -2.10 -24.62
N PHE A 255 -4.05 -2.58 -23.65
CA PHE A 255 -3.57 -3.96 -23.60
C PHE A 255 -3.02 -4.31 -22.21
N GLY A 256 -2.93 -5.60 -21.92
CA GLY A 256 -2.36 -6.15 -20.70
C GLY A 256 -1.56 -7.42 -20.99
N LYS A 257 -1.69 -8.44 -20.14
CA LYS A 257 -0.90 -9.68 -20.27
C LYS A 257 -1.12 -10.41 -21.60
N GLY A 258 -2.24 -10.17 -22.27
CA GLY A 258 -2.59 -10.81 -23.54
C GLY A 258 -1.59 -10.46 -24.63
N LEU A 259 -1.38 -9.16 -24.85
CA LEU A 259 -0.36 -8.69 -25.79
C LEU A 259 1.06 -9.03 -25.29
N MET A 260 1.36 -8.79 -24.01
CA MET A 260 2.71 -9.00 -23.47
C MET A 260 3.19 -10.45 -23.65
N LYS A 261 2.29 -11.43 -23.60
CA LYS A 261 2.62 -12.84 -23.86
C LYS A 261 2.94 -13.14 -25.33
N GLN A 262 2.41 -12.37 -26.28
CA GLN A 262 2.73 -12.54 -27.72
C GLN A 262 4.19 -12.17 -28.02
N PHE A 263 4.80 -11.30 -27.21
CA PHE A 263 6.24 -11.03 -27.25
C PHE A 263 7.08 -12.23 -26.78
N ASN A 264 6.48 -13.27 -26.20
CA ASN A 264 7.17 -14.39 -25.54
C ASN A 264 8.08 -13.94 -24.38
N VAL A 265 7.62 -12.96 -23.59
CA VAL A 265 8.31 -12.45 -22.39
C VAL A 265 7.37 -12.47 -21.18
N SER A 266 7.93 -12.33 -19.98
CA SER A 266 7.14 -12.13 -18.75
C SER A 266 6.41 -10.78 -18.80
N PRO A 267 5.11 -10.69 -18.45
CA PRO A 267 4.41 -9.41 -18.30
C PRO A 267 5.10 -8.45 -17.33
N ASP A 268 5.68 -8.98 -16.26
CA ASP A 268 6.43 -8.20 -15.28
C ASP A 268 7.73 -7.62 -15.87
N GLY A 269 8.51 -8.47 -16.55
CA GLY A 269 9.71 -8.04 -17.25
C GLY A 269 9.41 -7.02 -18.35
N PHE A 270 8.29 -7.17 -19.07
CA PHE A 270 7.80 -6.22 -20.07
C PHE A 270 7.56 -4.85 -19.44
N LEU A 271 6.76 -4.79 -18.37
CA LEU A 271 6.41 -3.54 -17.70
C LEU A 271 7.64 -2.87 -17.08
N GLN A 272 8.55 -3.64 -16.51
CA GLN A 272 9.83 -3.12 -16.03
C GLN A 272 10.65 -2.48 -17.14
N GLN A 273 10.73 -3.09 -18.34
CA GLN A 273 11.41 -2.45 -19.48
C GLN A 273 10.68 -1.21 -20.00
N ALA A 274 9.34 -1.19 -19.96
CA ALA A 274 8.57 0.01 -20.28
C ALA A 274 8.88 1.15 -19.30
N LEU A 275 8.95 0.87 -18.00
CA LEU A 275 9.32 1.86 -16.97
C LEU A 275 10.74 2.40 -17.17
N GLN A 276 11.70 1.54 -17.54
CA GLN A 276 13.06 1.98 -17.89
C GLN A 276 13.08 2.90 -19.12
N LEU A 277 12.28 2.58 -20.15
CA LEU A 277 12.13 3.42 -21.33
C LEU A 277 11.50 4.78 -20.97
N THR A 278 10.44 4.78 -20.16
CA THR A 278 9.76 5.99 -19.67
C THR A 278 10.73 6.91 -18.93
N PHE A 279 11.46 6.38 -17.95
CA PHE A 279 12.44 7.15 -17.20
C PHE A 279 13.53 7.72 -18.12
N TYR A 280 14.03 6.92 -19.06
CA TYR A 280 15.02 7.37 -20.04
C TYR A 280 14.47 8.46 -20.98
N LYS A 281 13.21 8.37 -21.42
CA LYS A 281 12.57 9.40 -22.27
C LYS A 281 12.48 10.74 -21.56
N ILE A 282 12.15 10.75 -20.28
CA ILE A 282 12.01 11.97 -19.46
C ILE A 282 13.37 12.56 -19.12
N HIS A 283 14.27 11.74 -18.59
CA HIS A 283 15.50 12.23 -17.96
C HIS A 283 16.74 12.14 -18.86
N LYS A 284 16.70 11.37 -19.95
CA LYS A 284 17.84 11.07 -20.84
C LYS A 284 19.02 10.37 -20.15
N LYS A 285 18.77 9.76 -19.00
CA LYS A 285 19.73 8.99 -18.18
C LYS A 285 19.02 7.78 -17.59
N SER A 286 19.78 6.72 -17.31
CA SER A 286 19.31 5.61 -16.47
C SER A 286 19.49 5.97 -15.00
N CYS A 287 18.75 5.30 -14.11
CA CYS A 287 18.90 5.45 -12.67
C CYS A 287 18.92 4.10 -11.97
N LEU A 288 19.30 4.11 -10.70
CA LEU A 288 19.13 2.95 -9.86
C LEU A 288 17.63 2.68 -9.65
N THR A 289 17.20 1.49 -10.08
CA THR A 289 15.80 1.07 -10.01
C THR A 289 15.65 -0.09 -9.05
N TYR A 290 14.78 0.07 -8.07
CA TYR A 290 14.39 -0.97 -7.11
C TYR A 290 13.12 -1.66 -7.61
N GLU A 291 13.09 -2.99 -7.49
CA GLU A 291 11.88 -3.77 -7.59
C GLU A 291 11.87 -4.82 -6.47
N SER A 292 10.74 -4.95 -5.77
CA SER A 292 10.61 -5.95 -4.71
C SER A 292 10.42 -7.36 -5.27
N ALA A 293 11.24 -8.31 -4.83
CA ALA A 293 11.02 -9.74 -5.05
C ALA A 293 10.78 -10.47 -3.72
N MET A 294 9.72 -11.27 -3.64
CA MET A 294 9.42 -12.04 -2.43
C MET A 294 10.42 -13.17 -2.21
N THR A 295 10.86 -13.34 -0.97
CA THR A 295 11.74 -14.46 -0.54
C THR A 295 11.00 -15.43 0.38
N ARG A 296 9.67 -15.49 0.30
CA ARG A 296 8.81 -16.37 1.13
C ARG A 296 9.05 -17.87 0.93
N THR A 297 9.95 -18.28 0.04
CA THR A 297 10.47 -19.66 0.00
C THR A 297 11.37 -19.99 1.19
N TYR A 298 11.93 -18.97 1.85
CA TYR A 298 12.74 -19.07 3.06
C TYR A 298 11.91 -18.80 4.32
N GLN A 299 12.37 -19.33 5.46
CA GLN A 299 11.78 -19.06 6.76
C GLN A 299 11.85 -17.56 7.08
N LEU A 300 10.70 -16.97 7.45
CA LEU A 300 10.54 -15.54 7.72
C LEU A 300 10.94 -14.63 6.54
N GLY A 301 11.00 -15.17 5.32
CA GLY A 301 11.34 -14.39 4.12
C GLY A 301 10.34 -13.26 3.87
N ARG A 302 10.90 -12.05 3.67
CA ARG A 302 10.20 -10.83 3.24
C ARG A 302 10.55 -10.56 1.77
N THR A 303 11.49 -9.65 1.53
CA THR A 303 11.87 -9.20 0.20
C THR A 303 13.39 -9.21 -0.01
N GLU A 304 13.78 -9.45 -1.25
CA GLU A 304 15.07 -9.10 -1.84
C GLU A 304 14.82 -8.07 -2.96
N THR A 305 15.88 -7.41 -3.42
CA THR A 305 15.84 -6.41 -4.48
C THR A 305 16.16 -7.03 -5.82
N VAL A 306 15.31 -6.77 -6.79
CA VAL A 306 15.64 -6.89 -8.21
C VAL A 306 16.08 -5.51 -8.68
N ARG A 307 17.11 -5.48 -9.52
CA ARG A 307 17.63 -4.26 -10.16
C ARG A 307 17.27 -4.30 -11.65
N PRO A 308 16.10 -3.75 -12.08
CA PRO A 308 15.64 -3.82 -13.47
C PRO A 308 16.55 -3.09 -14.47
N ALA A 309 17.22 -2.03 -14.02
CA ALA A 309 18.23 -1.31 -14.78
C ALA A 309 19.48 -2.19 -15.00
N THR A 310 19.46 -2.97 -16.09
CA THR A 310 20.55 -3.84 -16.52
C THR A 310 21.30 -3.25 -17.72
N ALA A 311 22.49 -3.78 -18.04
CA ALA A 311 23.16 -3.40 -19.28
C ALA A 311 22.29 -3.68 -20.52
N ALA A 312 21.58 -4.81 -20.56
CA ALA A 312 20.65 -5.15 -21.65
C ALA A 312 19.48 -4.17 -21.72
N SER A 313 18.93 -3.77 -20.57
CA SER A 313 17.91 -2.71 -20.49
C SER A 313 18.42 -1.40 -21.06
N GLY A 314 19.62 -0.97 -20.68
CA GLY A 314 20.27 0.23 -21.20
C GLY A 314 20.46 0.22 -22.72
N VAL A 315 20.80 -0.93 -23.30
CA VAL A 315 20.91 -1.08 -24.77
C VAL A 315 19.54 -1.00 -25.43
N PHE A 316 18.53 -1.67 -24.88
CA PHE A 316 17.16 -1.63 -25.39
C PHE A 316 16.58 -0.21 -25.38
N VAL A 317 16.61 0.50 -24.24
CA VAL A 317 15.99 1.84 -24.13
C VAL A 317 16.66 2.85 -25.07
N LYS A 318 17.97 2.75 -25.27
CA LYS A 318 18.69 3.61 -26.24
C LYS A 318 18.30 3.29 -27.68
N SER A 319 18.09 2.01 -28.00
CA SER A 319 17.71 1.58 -29.36
C SER A 319 16.35 2.12 -29.81
N MET A 320 15.43 2.41 -28.87
CA MET A 320 14.11 2.96 -29.18
C MET A 320 14.17 4.38 -29.79
N SER A 321 15.25 5.14 -29.53
CA SER A 321 15.46 6.48 -30.12
C SER A 321 16.54 6.49 -31.21
N ASP A 322 17.13 5.34 -31.54
CA ASP A 322 18.18 5.23 -32.54
C ASP A 322 17.58 4.92 -33.92
N SER A 323 17.60 5.90 -34.83
CA SER A 323 17.05 5.74 -36.19
C SER A 323 17.79 4.70 -37.04
N ALA A 324 19.01 4.30 -36.66
CA ALA A 324 19.75 3.23 -37.32
C ALA A 324 19.25 1.83 -36.95
N LYS A 325 18.42 1.70 -35.91
CA LYS A 325 17.87 0.42 -35.46
C LYS A 325 16.53 0.11 -36.11
N THR A 326 16.41 -1.11 -36.62
CA THR A 326 15.13 -1.65 -37.13
C THR A 326 14.22 -2.10 -35.98
N ASN A 327 12.91 -2.16 -36.22
CA ASN A 327 11.97 -2.68 -35.21
C ASN A 327 12.23 -4.17 -34.88
N LYS A 328 12.73 -4.97 -35.83
CA LYS A 328 13.19 -6.35 -35.57
C LYS A 328 14.36 -6.38 -34.58
N GLU A 329 15.36 -5.53 -34.76
CA GLU A 329 16.47 -5.43 -33.80
C GLU A 329 16.01 -4.94 -32.43
N ARG A 330 15.15 -3.90 -32.37
CA ARG A 330 14.62 -3.38 -31.10
C ARG A 330 13.82 -4.45 -30.34
N LEU A 331 13.01 -5.25 -31.04
CA LEU A 331 12.28 -6.36 -30.45
C LEU A 331 13.23 -7.43 -29.87
N GLN A 332 14.32 -7.77 -30.55
CA GLN A 332 15.31 -8.71 -30.01
C GLN A 332 16.02 -8.15 -28.77
N LEU A 333 16.36 -6.85 -28.78
CA LEU A 333 16.95 -6.17 -27.63
C LEU A 333 15.98 -6.14 -26.44
N MET A 334 14.70 -5.90 -26.68
CA MET A 334 13.67 -5.95 -25.65
C MET A 334 13.56 -7.34 -25.02
N LYS A 335 13.54 -8.40 -25.85
CA LYS A 335 13.51 -9.80 -25.37
C LYS A 335 14.74 -10.11 -24.52
N ALA A 336 15.93 -9.68 -24.93
CA ALA A 336 17.17 -9.85 -24.16
C ALA A 336 17.11 -9.10 -22.81
N ALA A 337 16.58 -7.87 -22.79
CA ALA A 337 16.41 -7.09 -21.57
C ALA A 337 15.41 -7.75 -20.59
N CYS A 338 14.27 -8.25 -21.11
CA CYS A 338 13.30 -9.01 -20.32
C CYS A 338 13.90 -10.32 -19.78
N ALA A 339 14.69 -11.04 -20.58
CA ALA A 339 15.36 -12.27 -20.13
C ALA A 339 16.37 -11.99 -19.01
N ALA A 340 17.13 -10.89 -19.11
CA ALA A 340 18.06 -10.47 -18.06
C ALA A 340 17.33 -10.10 -16.77
N HIS A 341 16.19 -9.40 -16.86
CA HIS A 341 15.32 -9.10 -15.73
C HIS A 341 14.81 -10.38 -15.06
N VAL A 342 14.23 -11.32 -15.81
CA VAL A 342 13.75 -12.61 -15.29
C VAL A 342 14.87 -13.41 -14.61
N GLY A 343 16.08 -13.39 -15.17
CA GLY A 343 17.26 -13.99 -14.53
C GLY A 343 17.52 -13.42 -13.14
N ARG A 344 17.60 -12.08 -13.03
CA ARG A 344 17.78 -11.38 -11.74
C ARG A 344 16.63 -11.65 -10.76
N TYR A 345 15.39 -11.69 -11.26
CA TYR A 345 14.21 -12.00 -10.44
C TYR A 345 14.31 -13.40 -9.82
N ARG A 346 14.72 -14.41 -10.62
CA ARG A 346 14.99 -15.77 -10.11
C ARG A 346 16.12 -15.79 -9.09
N ASP A 347 17.21 -15.06 -9.33
CA ASP A 347 18.31 -14.96 -8.37
C ASP A 347 17.83 -14.36 -7.04
N ALA A 348 17.11 -13.24 -7.08
CA ALA A 348 16.56 -12.59 -5.90
C ALA A 348 15.64 -13.52 -5.09
N MET A 349 14.65 -14.14 -5.73
CA MET A 349 13.71 -15.07 -5.07
C MET A 349 14.36 -16.33 -4.48
N SER A 350 15.56 -16.69 -4.96
CA SER A 350 16.32 -17.84 -4.49
C SER A 350 17.55 -17.44 -3.67
N GLY A 351 17.50 -16.26 -3.04
CA GLY A 351 18.50 -15.81 -2.07
C GLY A 351 19.89 -15.55 -2.68
N ARG A 352 19.98 -15.38 -3.99
CA ARG A 352 21.20 -15.00 -4.73
C ARG A 352 21.21 -13.51 -5.13
N GLY A 353 20.27 -12.73 -4.60
CA GLY A 353 20.34 -11.27 -4.67
C GLY A 353 21.50 -10.72 -3.85
N VAL A 354 21.91 -9.48 -4.16
CA VAL A 354 23.09 -8.86 -3.53
C VAL A 354 22.72 -7.81 -2.50
N ASP A 355 21.55 -7.19 -2.61
CA ASP A 355 21.20 -6.01 -1.82
C ASP A 355 21.02 -6.32 -0.33
N ARG A 356 20.24 -7.36 0.04
CA ARG A 356 20.13 -7.74 1.46
C ARG A 356 21.43 -8.28 2.02
N HIS A 357 22.27 -8.92 1.19
CA HIS A 357 23.60 -9.37 1.61
C HIS A 357 24.53 -8.18 1.89
N LEU A 358 24.60 -7.19 0.99
CA LEU A 358 25.37 -5.96 1.22
C LEU A 358 24.88 -5.19 2.45
N PHE A 359 23.56 -5.12 2.65
CA PHE A 359 22.99 -4.53 3.86
C PHE A 359 23.37 -5.29 5.13
N ALA A 360 23.36 -6.63 5.12
CA ALA A 360 23.82 -7.42 6.25
C ALA A 360 25.32 -7.17 6.56
N LEU A 361 26.18 -7.08 5.54
CA LEU A 361 27.58 -6.72 5.72
C LEU A 361 27.73 -5.31 6.31
N TYR A 362 26.91 -4.36 5.88
CA TYR A 362 26.87 -3.03 6.46
C TYR A 362 26.49 -3.05 7.95
N VAL A 363 25.41 -3.73 8.32
CA VAL A 363 24.98 -3.86 9.73
C VAL A 363 26.08 -4.48 10.59
N VAL A 364 26.72 -5.55 10.12
CA VAL A 364 27.85 -6.20 10.82
C VAL A 364 29.04 -5.23 10.94
N SER A 365 29.37 -4.47 9.89
CA SER A 365 30.45 -3.49 9.92
C SER A 365 30.22 -2.39 10.97
N GLN A 366 28.97 -1.90 11.09
CA GLN A 366 28.60 -0.92 12.11
C GLN A 366 28.71 -1.52 13.52
N GLY A 367 28.23 -2.75 13.73
CA GLY A 367 28.32 -3.44 15.01
C GLY A 367 29.75 -3.75 15.46
N LEU A 368 30.69 -3.90 14.52
CA LEU A 368 32.11 -4.12 14.78
C LEU A 368 32.93 -2.82 14.82
N GLY A 369 32.34 -1.66 14.51
CA GLY A 369 33.08 -0.40 14.37
C GLY A 369 34.08 -0.39 13.21
N VAL A 370 33.83 -1.19 12.16
CA VAL A 370 34.69 -1.28 10.97
C VAL A 370 34.12 -0.40 9.87
N GLU A 371 34.91 0.57 9.40
CA GLU A 371 34.54 1.35 8.22
C GLU A 371 34.89 0.62 6.93
N SER A 372 33.95 0.61 5.98
CA SER A 372 34.17 0.09 4.63
C SER A 372 33.75 1.12 3.59
N GLN A 373 34.72 1.66 2.85
CA GLN A 373 34.43 2.63 1.78
C GLN A 373 33.56 1.99 0.69
N PHE A 374 33.82 0.73 0.34
CA PHE A 374 33.00 -0.01 -0.63
C PHE A 374 31.53 -0.07 -0.21
N LEU A 375 31.22 -0.37 1.06
CA LEU A 375 29.83 -0.43 1.53
C LEU A 375 29.19 0.95 1.56
N LYS A 376 29.95 1.99 1.94
CA LYS A 376 29.49 3.39 1.88
C LYS A 376 29.09 3.75 0.43
N ASP A 377 29.97 3.49 -0.54
CA ASP A 377 29.73 3.82 -1.95
C ASP A 377 28.60 2.97 -2.57
N ALA A 378 28.54 1.67 -2.26
CA ALA A 378 27.55 0.76 -2.82
C ALA A 378 26.12 1.03 -2.33
N LEU A 379 25.97 1.63 -1.14
CA LEU A 379 24.68 1.92 -0.50
C LEU A 379 24.29 3.40 -0.57
N SER A 380 25.16 4.29 -1.06
CA SER A 380 24.87 5.73 -1.15
C SER A 380 24.05 6.13 -2.38
N GLU A 381 24.04 5.31 -3.43
CA GLU A 381 23.35 5.65 -4.68
C GLU A 381 21.82 5.61 -4.49
N PRO A 382 21.09 6.70 -4.81
CA PRO A 382 19.66 6.81 -4.55
C PRO A 382 18.82 5.94 -5.51
N TRP A 383 17.81 5.27 -4.96
CA TRP A 383 16.78 4.55 -5.73
C TRP A 383 15.76 5.52 -6.34
N ARG A 384 16.16 6.26 -7.38
CA ARG A 384 15.30 7.25 -8.05
C ARG A 384 14.07 6.67 -8.73
N LEU A 385 14.01 5.35 -8.91
CA LEU A 385 12.79 4.65 -9.35
C LEU A 385 12.57 3.44 -8.44
N SER A 386 11.63 3.55 -7.51
CA SER A 386 11.24 2.45 -6.63
C SER A 386 9.94 1.85 -7.13
N THR A 387 9.94 0.56 -7.44
CA THR A 387 8.83 -0.13 -8.08
C THR A 387 8.36 -1.36 -7.32
N SER A 388 7.09 -1.70 -7.47
CA SER A 388 6.55 -2.96 -6.96
C SER A 388 5.40 -3.42 -7.84
N GLN A 389 5.44 -4.69 -8.24
CA GLN A 389 4.25 -5.34 -8.76
C GLN A 389 3.32 -5.70 -7.61
N GLN A 390 2.05 -5.31 -7.71
CA GLN A 390 1.00 -5.85 -6.87
C GLN A 390 0.26 -6.96 -7.63
N PRO A 391 0.38 -8.22 -7.18
CA PRO A 391 -0.23 -9.32 -7.90
C PRO A 391 -1.74 -9.33 -7.67
N GLN A 392 -2.49 -9.53 -8.76
CA GLN A 392 -3.91 -9.84 -8.73
C GLN A 392 -4.12 -11.35 -8.61
N LYS A 393 -5.34 -11.76 -8.25
CA LYS A 393 -5.75 -13.15 -8.12
C LYS A 393 -4.90 -13.91 -7.09
N GLN A 394 -4.82 -13.33 -5.90
CA GLN A 394 -4.24 -13.96 -4.70
C GLN A 394 -5.09 -15.10 -4.15
N THR A 395 -6.34 -15.19 -4.59
CA THR A 395 -7.31 -16.22 -4.18
C THR A 395 -7.94 -16.92 -5.39
N ASN A 396 -8.51 -18.11 -5.18
CA ASN A 396 -9.22 -18.89 -6.21
C ASN A 396 -10.73 -18.63 -6.22
N ILE A 397 -11.23 -17.65 -5.45
CA ILE A 397 -12.68 -17.40 -5.28
C ILE A 397 -13.28 -16.55 -6.39
N TRP A 398 -12.43 -15.97 -7.25
CA TRP A 398 -12.86 -15.07 -8.32
C TRP A 398 -11.92 -15.10 -9.53
N GLU A 399 -12.36 -14.41 -10.59
CA GLU A 399 -11.64 -14.30 -11.85
C GLU A 399 -11.76 -12.85 -12.31
N PRO A 400 -10.66 -12.14 -12.60
CA PRO A 400 -10.69 -10.71 -12.96
C PRO A 400 -11.33 -10.44 -14.34
N GLN A 401 -11.82 -11.48 -15.01
CA GLN A 401 -12.51 -11.41 -16.30
C GLN A 401 -13.92 -11.98 -16.20
N GLY A 402 -14.78 -11.58 -17.13
CA GLY A 402 -16.16 -12.05 -17.19
C GLY A 402 -16.97 -11.58 -15.99
N ARG A 403 -17.58 -12.51 -15.25
CA ARG A 403 -18.60 -12.18 -14.24
C ARG A 403 -18.11 -11.31 -13.08
N HIS A 404 -16.81 -11.31 -12.75
CA HIS A 404 -16.26 -10.51 -11.65
C HIS A 404 -15.37 -9.35 -12.12
N GLN A 405 -15.40 -8.99 -13.40
CA GLN A 405 -14.60 -7.87 -13.92
C GLN A 405 -14.89 -6.55 -13.16
N HIS A 406 -16.12 -6.36 -12.69
CA HIS A 406 -16.54 -5.21 -11.88
C HIS A 406 -15.96 -5.19 -10.45
N LEU A 407 -15.30 -6.28 -10.00
CA LEU A 407 -14.65 -6.40 -8.68
C LEU A 407 -13.14 -6.15 -8.75
N VAL A 408 -12.61 -5.85 -9.93
CA VAL A 408 -11.18 -5.58 -10.12
C VAL A 408 -10.81 -4.28 -9.40
N CYS A 409 -9.90 -4.39 -8.43
CA CYS A 409 -9.33 -3.25 -7.72
C CYS A 409 -8.11 -2.69 -8.48
N SER A 410 -7.90 -1.38 -8.41
CA SER A 410 -6.74 -0.69 -9.01
C SER A 410 -5.44 -0.87 -8.21
N GLY A 411 -5.46 -1.64 -7.12
CA GLY A 411 -4.34 -1.82 -6.21
C GLY A 411 -4.06 -0.59 -5.35
N GLY A 412 -2.87 -0.54 -4.77
CA GLY A 412 -2.38 0.55 -3.94
C GLY A 412 -1.01 1.06 -4.41
N GLY A 413 -0.67 2.26 -3.97
CA GLY A 413 0.59 2.93 -4.23
C GLY A 413 1.39 3.21 -2.95
N PHE A 414 2.58 3.77 -3.14
CA PHE A 414 3.46 4.23 -2.07
C PHE A 414 4.20 5.49 -2.55
N GLY A 415 4.76 6.27 -1.63
CA GLY A 415 5.53 7.49 -1.94
C GLY A 415 6.92 7.17 -2.51
N PRO A 416 7.60 8.14 -3.14
CA PRO A 416 8.98 7.94 -3.58
C PRO A 416 9.91 7.75 -2.37
N VAL A 417 10.99 6.99 -2.56
CA VAL A 417 12.00 6.73 -1.50
C VAL A 417 13.16 7.74 -1.51
N THR A 418 13.19 8.63 -2.50
CA THR A 418 14.12 9.76 -2.60
C THR A 418 13.35 11.00 -3.04
N ASP A 419 13.86 12.18 -2.70
CA ASP A 419 13.18 13.45 -3.01
C ASP A 419 13.12 13.74 -4.51
N ASP A 420 14.09 13.22 -5.28
CA ASP A 420 14.26 13.42 -6.72
C ASP A 420 13.86 12.19 -7.58
N GLY A 421 13.05 11.31 -7.00
CA GLY A 421 12.65 10.02 -7.57
C GLY A 421 11.15 9.80 -7.66
N TYR A 422 10.79 8.59 -8.08
CA TYR A 422 9.42 8.13 -8.21
C TYR A 422 9.16 6.85 -7.41
N GLY A 423 7.95 6.74 -6.87
CA GLY A 423 7.36 5.47 -6.45
C GLY A 423 6.38 4.99 -7.53
N VAL A 424 6.55 3.77 -8.04
CA VAL A 424 5.67 3.21 -9.07
C VAL A 424 5.18 1.82 -8.68
N SER A 425 3.93 1.74 -8.23
CA SER A 425 3.23 0.47 -8.08
C SER A 425 2.48 0.15 -9.36
N TYR A 426 2.48 -1.12 -9.78
CA TYR A 426 1.74 -1.53 -10.97
C TYR A 426 1.08 -2.89 -10.80
N MET A 427 0.02 -3.10 -11.56
CA MET A 427 -0.82 -4.29 -11.45
C MET A 427 -1.30 -4.71 -12.83
N VAL A 428 -1.06 -5.97 -13.17
CA VAL A 428 -1.54 -6.57 -14.42
C VAL A 428 -2.89 -7.25 -14.14
N ALA A 429 -3.97 -6.55 -14.47
CA ALA A 429 -5.33 -6.89 -14.05
C ALA A 429 -6.14 -7.65 -15.12
N GLY A 430 -5.59 -7.94 -16.30
CA GLY A 430 -6.34 -8.61 -17.35
C GLY A 430 -5.51 -8.93 -18.60
N GLU A 431 -6.19 -9.38 -19.65
CA GLU A 431 -5.57 -9.50 -20.99
C GLU A 431 -5.28 -8.12 -21.60
N ASP A 432 -6.07 -7.13 -21.19
CA ASP A 432 -6.19 -5.79 -21.76
C ASP A 432 -6.05 -4.66 -20.73
N LEU A 433 -5.93 -4.98 -19.44
CA LEU A 433 -6.00 -4.00 -18.36
C LEU A 433 -4.76 -4.02 -17.44
N CYS A 434 -4.18 -2.85 -17.22
CA CYS A 434 -3.15 -2.58 -16.21
C CYS A 434 -3.48 -1.32 -15.39
N PHE A 435 -3.11 -1.33 -14.11
CA PHE A 435 -3.16 -0.15 -13.26
C PHE A 435 -1.77 0.27 -12.83
N PHE A 436 -1.58 1.57 -12.66
CA PHE A 436 -0.35 2.16 -12.14
C PHE A 436 -0.69 3.20 -11.06
N HIS A 437 0.11 3.25 -10.01
CA HIS A 437 0.14 4.35 -9.05
C HIS A 437 1.54 4.95 -9.13
N VAL A 438 1.64 6.19 -9.59
CA VAL A 438 2.90 6.92 -9.76
C VAL A 438 2.93 8.06 -8.77
N SER A 439 3.96 8.09 -7.92
CA SER A 439 4.17 9.14 -6.93
C SER A 439 5.53 9.82 -7.12
N SER A 440 5.60 11.10 -6.76
CA SER A 440 6.79 11.95 -6.74
C SER A 440 6.59 13.08 -5.73
N LYS A 441 7.60 13.92 -5.51
CA LYS A 441 7.48 15.12 -4.66
C LYS A 441 7.29 16.38 -5.49
N ARG A 442 6.35 17.24 -5.10
CA ARG A 442 6.10 18.55 -5.75
C ARG A 442 7.27 19.49 -5.60
N SER A 443 8.01 19.36 -4.51
CA SER A 443 9.24 20.11 -4.23
C SER A 443 10.36 19.82 -5.22
N CYS A 444 10.32 18.69 -5.94
CA CYS A 444 11.29 18.37 -6.97
C CYS A 444 10.80 18.76 -8.38
N SER A 445 11.40 19.81 -8.94
CA SER A 445 11.07 20.27 -10.29
C SER A 445 11.47 19.31 -11.42
N GLU A 446 12.28 18.28 -11.13
CA GLU A 446 12.66 17.26 -12.12
C GLU A 446 11.60 16.16 -12.26
N THR A 447 10.69 16.01 -11.30
CA THR A 447 9.75 14.90 -11.23
C THR A 447 8.30 15.33 -11.35
N ASP A 448 7.49 14.58 -12.10
CA ASP A 448 6.06 14.83 -12.22
C ASP A 448 5.33 13.50 -12.48
N SER A 449 4.45 13.11 -11.55
CA SER A 449 3.73 11.83 -11.60
C SER A 449 2.76 11.71 -12.78
N VAL A 450 2.09 12.81 -13.15
CA VAL A 450 1.15 12.82 -14.27
C VAL A 450 1.91 12.69 -15.58
N LYS A 451 2.95 13.51 -15.76
CA LYS A 451 3.82 13.45 -16.94
C LYS A 451 4.52 12.10 -17.07
N PHE A 452 4.97 11.51 -15.96
CA PHE A 452 5.56 10.17 -15.98
C PHE A 452 4.53 9.14 -16.45
N GLY A 453 3.28 9.25 -16.00
CA GLY A 453 2.16 8.45 -16.48
C GLY A 453 1.86 8.58 -17.96
N GLU A 454 1.81 9.81 -18.47
CA GLU A 454 1.60 10.09 -19.89
C GLU A 454 2.69 9.46 -20.76
N VAL A 455 3.96 9.69 -20.39
CA VAL A 455 5.11 9.13 -21.10
C VAL A 455 5.18 7.61 -20.95
N LEU A 456 4.68 7.04 -19.84
CA LEU A 456 4.55 5.59 -19.68
C LEU A 456 3.56 5.01 -20.69
N PHE A 457 2.39 5.64 -20.85
CA PHE A 457 1.40 5.17 -21.82
C PHE A 457 1.91 5.31 -23.26
N GLU A 458 2.62 6.40 -23.58
CA GLU A 458 3.34 6.52 -24.85
C GLU A 458 4.38 5.41 -25.04
N SER A 459 5.18 5.11 -24.00
CA SER A 459 6.20 4.06 -24.04
C SER A 459 5.58 2.68 -24.30
N LEU A 460 4.45 2.38 -23.65
CA LEU A 460 3.69 1.14 -23.85
C LEU A 460 3.17 1.03 -25.28
N ARG A 461 2.60 2.11 -25.83
CA ARG A 461 2.12 2.15 -27.23
C ARG A 461 3.26 2.02 -28.22
N GLU A 462 4.37 2.74 -28.04
CA GLU A 462 5.56 2.63 -28.90
C GLU A 462 6.12 1.21 -28.92
N ILE A 463 6.13 0.54 -27.77
CA ILE A 463 6.56 -0.86 -27.67
C ILE A 463 5.60 -1.79 -28.44
N ARG A 464 4.29 -1.56 -28.35
CA ARG A 464 3.28 -2.30 -29.13
C ARG A 464 3.47 -2.10 -30.63
N GLU A 465 3.59 -0.86 -31.10
CA GLU A 465 3.76 -0.57 -32.53
C GLU A 465 5.07 -1.17 -33.07
N MET A 466 6.17 -1.07 -32.31
CA MET A 466 7.43 -1.74 -32.64
C MET A 466 7.23 -3.25 -32.86
N PHE A 467 6.42 -3.91 -32.02
CA PHE A 467 6.16 -5.33 -32.16
C PHE A 467 5.33 -5.65 -33.39
N TYR A 468 4.24 -4.93 -33.63
CA TYR A 468 3.43 -5.13 -34.84
C TYR A 468 4.24 -4.91 -36.11
N ASP A 469 5.04 -3.86 -36.21
CA ASP A 469 5.91 -3.62 -37.36
C ASP A 469 6.95 -4.73 -37.56
N ALA A 470 7.51 -5.23 -36.46
CA ALA A 470 8.53 -6.28 -36.51
C ALA A 470 7.94 -7.64 -36.96
N THR A 471 6.68 -7.93 -36.65
CA THR A 471 6.03 -9.21 -36.96
C THR A 471 5.19 -9.18 -38.24
N SER A 472 4.77 -8.01 -38.72
CA SER A 472 3.92 -7.89 -39.94
C SER A 472 4.64 -8.23 -41.25
N THR A 473 5.96 -8.47 -41.22
CA THR A 473 6.79 -8.79 -42.40
C THR A 473 7.13 -10.28 -42.51
N GLU A 474 6.40 -11.16 -41.82
CA GLU A 474 6.55 -12.62 -41.93
C GLU A 474 5.43 -13.31 -42.73
N ASP A 475 4.38 -12.57 -43.15
CA ASP A 475 3.22 -13.10 -43.90
C ASP A 475 3.15 -12.64 -45.38
N GLU A 476 4.20 -11.98 -45.90
CA GLU A 476 4.45 -11.77 -47.35
C GLU A 476 5.73 -12.50 -47.77
#